data_AF-W4L3T1-F1
#
_entry.id   AF-W4L3T1-F1
#
_cell.length_a   1.000
_cell.length_b   1.000
_cell.length_c   1.000
_cell.angle_alpha   90.00
_cell.angle_beta   90.00
_cell.angle_gamma   90.00
#
_symmetry.space_group_name_H-M   'P 1'
#
loop_
_entity.id
_entity.type
_entity.pdbx_description
1 polymer ?
#
loop_
_entity_poly.entity_id
_entity_poly.type
_entity_poly.pdbx_seq_one_letter_code
_entity_poly.pdbx_strand_id
1 'polypeptide(L)'
;MRRLEEPPFDGFAMVSKKGAPRYKSDGCWNMILPRESTDWLNQSRVTCAWPDAKVYVAFSVSLFKRAPNVARFLQQVAFDADMLNEWIWQIGKQGRKPAAVASEWVKTHPDIVKTWLADIEP
;
A
#
# COMPACT_ATOMS: atom_id res chain seq x y z
N MET A 1 -5.95 -19.62 12.56
CA MET A 1 -4.74 -18.94 13.09
C MET A 1 -5.23 -17.77 13.93
N ARG A 2 -4.88 -17.68 15.22
CA ARG A 2 -5.31 -16.56 16.08
C ARG A 2 -4.47 -15.34 15.71
N ARG A 3 -5.09 -14.19 15.42
CA ARG A 3 -4.37 -12.93 15.22
C ARG A 3 -3.70 -12.59 16.57
N LEU A 4 -2.39 -12.49 16.57
CA LEU A 4 -1.66 -12.00 17.73
C LEU A 4 -2.00 -10.51 17.89
N GLU A 5 -2.38 -10.09 19.08
CA GLU A 5 -2.61 -8.68 19.39
C GLU A 5 -1.24 -8.01 19.52
N GLU A 6 -0.77 -7.43 18.42
CA GLU A 6 0.47 -6.67 18.37
C GLU A 6 0.19 -5.23 18.83
N PRO A 7 1.05 -4.65 19.71
CA PRO A 7 0.95 -3.25 20.06
C PRO A 7 0.97 -2.34 18.83
N PRO A 8 0.24 -1.21 18.84
CA PRO A 8 0.26 -0.27 17.73
C PRO A 8 1.67 0.33 17.57
N PHE A 9 2.00 0.70 16.34
CA PHE A 9 3.24 1.39 16.03
C PHE A 9 3.35 2.72 16.80
N ASP A 10 4.46 2.93 17.53
CA ASP A 10 4.69 4.15 18.32
C ASP A 10 5.91 4.98 17.87
N GLY A 11 6.72 4.47 16.93
CA GLY A 11 7.83 5.20 16.34
C GLY A 11 9.03 4.36 15.90
N PHE A 12 9.85 4.97 15.05
CA PHE A 12 11.13 4.41 14.61
C PHE A 12 12.25 4.83 15.56
N ALA A 13 12.91 3.84 16.17
CA ALA A 13 14.10 4.04 17.00
C ALA A 13 15.42 3.95 16.22
N MET A 14 15.37 3.58 14.94
CA MET A 14 16.53 3.51 14.06
C MET A 14 17.21 4.89 13.93
N VAL A 15 18.53 4.93 14.09
CA VAL A 15 19.32 6.17 13.95
C VAL A 15 19.14 6.81 12.58
N SER A 16 18.98 6.00 11.52
CA SER A 16 18.71 6.44 10.15
C SER A 16 17.40 7.21 9.97
N LYS A 17 16.52 7.21 10.97
CA LYS A 17 15.26 7.94 10.97
C LYS A 17 15.30 9.24 11.76
N LYS A 18 16.42 9.61 12.39
CA LYS A 18 16.55 10.91 13.09
C LYS A 18 16.12 12.07 12.17
N GLY A 19 15.22 12.91 12.67
CA GLY A 19 14.63 14.03 11.92
C GLY A 19 13.41 13.68 11.06
N ALA A 20 13.05 12.41 10.92
CA ALA A 20 11.81 12.02 10.25
C ALA A 20 10.60 12.24 11.18
N PRO A 21 9.39 12.53 10.64
CA PRO A 21 8.18 12.80 11.43
C PRO A 21 7.77 11.67 12.39
N ARG A 22 8.23 10.43 12.17
CA ARG A 22 7.91 9.26 12.99
C ARG A 22 9.11 8.73 13.81
N TYR A 23 10.16 9.53 13.97
CA TYR A 23 11.29 9.16 14.81
C TYR A 23 10.96 9.29 16.28
N LYS A 24 11.29 8.25 17.04
CA LYS A 24 11.18 8.22 18.50
C LYS A 24 12.34 7.39 19.03
N SER A 25 13.21 7.98 19.84
CA SER A 25 14.46 7.34 20.30
C SER A 25 14.23 6.05 21.07
N ASP A 26 13.10 5.95 21.78
CA ASP A 26 12.61 4.80 22.53
C ASP A 26 11.43 4.09 21.82
N GLY A 27 11.27 4.30 20.52
CA GLY A 27 10.23 3.67 19.72
C GLY A 27 10.35 2.14 19.65
N CYS A 28 9.23 1.52 19.28
CA CYS A 28 9.03 0.08 19.20
C CYS A 28 9.71 -0.56 17.99
N TRP A 29 10.17 0.24 17.02
CA TRP A 29 10.76 -0.24 15.77
C TRP A 29 12.23 0.15 15.62
N ASN A 30 13.13 -0.77 15.98
CA ASN A 30 14.56 -0.72 15.71
C ASN A 30 14.99 -1.94 14.87
N MET A 31 14.98 -1.82 13.54
CA MET A 31 15.43 -2.89 12.64
C MET A 31 16.79 -2.53 12.05
N ILE A 32 17.81 -3.32 12.39
CA ILE A 32 19.15 -3.21 11.82
C ILE A 32 19.27 -4.29 10.73
N LEU A 33 19.71 -3.89 9.54
CA LEU A 33 19.87 -4.83 8.43
C LEU A 33 21.21 -5.58 8.53
N PRO A 34 21.32 -6.83 8.02
CA PRO A 34 22.57 -7.59 8.04
C PRO A 34 23.76 -6.88 7.36
N ARG A 35 23.48 -5.98 6.41
CA ARG A 35 24.50 -5.16 5.74
C ARG A 35 25.01 -4.00 6.60
N GLU A 36 24.31 -3.66 7.68
CA GLU A 36 24.62 -2.54 8.57
C GLU A 36 25.37 -3.03 9.82
N SER A 37 25.16 -4.29 10.24
CA SER A 37 25.86 -4.91 11.38
C SER A 37 25.90 -6.43 11.23
N THR A 38 27.04 -7.04 11.57
CA THR A 38 27.17 -8.50 11.66
C THR A 38 26.39 -9.10 12.84
N ASP A 39 26.07 -8.29 13.86
CA ASP A 39 25.29 -8.65 15.05
C ASP A 39 23.85 -8.08 15.01
N TRP A 40 23.34 -7.81 13.81
CA TRP A 40 22.05 -7.16 13.58
C TRP A 40 20.88 -7.83 14.31
N LEU A 41 20.90 -9.16 14.47
CA LEU A 41 19.80 -9.91 15.07
C LEU A 41 19.64 -9.59 16.57
N ASN A 42 20.74 -9.53 17.31
CA ASN A 42 20.74 -9.20 18.74
C ASN A 42 20.51 -7.70 18.98
N GLN A 43 20.94 -6.86 18.03
CA GLN A 43 20.79 -5.40 18.13
C GLN A 43 19.40 -4.91 17.67
N SER A 44 18.68 -5.69 16.87
CA SER A 44 17.34 -5.37 16.41
C SER A 44 16.29 -5.63 17.48
N ARG A 45 15.27 -4.76 17.53
CA ARG A 45 14.10 -4.90 18.40
C ARG A 45 12.87 -4.34 17.68
N VAL A 46 11.90 -5.21 17.41
CA VAL A 46 10.59 -4.85 16.85
C VAL A 46 9.51 -5.45 17.76
N THR A 47 8.74 -4.60 18.44
CA THR A 47 7.76 -5.03 19.46
C THR A 47 6.34 -4.55 19.16
N CYS A 48 6.10 -4.09 17.95
CA CYS A 48 4.82 -3.51 17.51
C CYS A 48 4.53 -3.92 16.07
N ALA A 49 3.27 -3.75 15.68
CA ALA A 49 2.83 -3.88 14.31
C ALA A 49 3.49 -2.81 13.41
N TRP A 50 3.59 -3.12 12.11
CA TRP A 50 3.87 -2.08 11.12
C TRP A 50 2.63 -1.20 10.92
N PRO A 51 2.76 0.12 10.73
CA PRO A 51 1.61 0.97 10.47
C PRO A 51 0.96 0.60 9.13
N ASP A 52 -0.36 0.74 9.05
CA ASP A 52 -1.11 0.48 7.82
C ASP A 52 -0.53 1.25 6.64
N ALA A 53 -0.30 0.52 5.54
CA ALA A 53 0.19 1.11 4.30
C ALA A 53 -0.93 1.90 3.61
N LYS A 54 -0.59 3.08 3.10
CA LYS A 54 -1.47 3.87 2.24
C LYS A 54 -1.01 3.77 0.80
N VAL A 55 -1.93 3.45 -0.11
CA VAL A 55 -1.69 3.39 -1.55
C VAL A 55 -2.36 4.59 -2.20
N TYR A 56 -1.66 5.24 -3.12
CA TYR A 56 -2.14 6.41 -3.85
C TYR A 56 -2.00 6.18 -5.34
N VAL A 57 -3.01 6.63 -6.11
CA VAL A 57 -2.91 6.71 -7.57
C VAL A 57 -2.24 8.04 -7.92
N ALA A 58 -1.02 7.97 -8.45
CA ALA A 58 -0.28 9.15 -8.87
C ALA A 58 -0.38 9.33 -10.39
N PHE A 59 -0.69 10.55 -10.83
CA PHE A 59 -0.71 10.91 -12.25
C PHE A 59 -0.21 12.34 -12.47
N SER A 60 0.25 12.65 -13.69
CA SER A 60 0.77 13.98 -14.01
C SER A 60 -0.36 15.02 -14.01
N VAL A 61 -0.12 16.17 -13.36
CA VAL A 61 -1.03 17.34 -13.39
C VAL A 61 -1.33 17.79 -14.83
N SER A 62 -0.41 17.57 -15.78
CA SER A 62 -0.63 17.88 -17.19
C SER A 62 -1.80 17.11 -17.84
N LEU A 63 -2.24 15.98 -17.26
CA LEU A 63 -3.37 15.21 -17.79
C LEU A 63 -4.67 16.00 -17.76
N PHE A 64 -4.88 16.90 -16.79
CA PHE A 64 -6.08 17.75 -16.77
C PHE A 64 -6.23 18.59 -18.05
N LYS A 65 -5.12 18.91 -18.73
CA LYS A 65 -5.14 19.63 -20.01
C LYS A 65 -5.19 18.69 -21.21
N ARG A 66 -4.40 17.60 -21.20
CA ARG A 66 -4.23 16.72 -22.37
C ARG A 66 -5.32 15.65 -22.50
N ALA A 67 -5.91 15.23 -21.39
CA ALA A 67 -6.89 14.15 -21.31
C ALA A 67 -7.75 14.32 -20.03
N PRO A 68 -8.65 15.33 -19.98
CA PRO A 68 -9.41 15.66 -18.77
C PRO A 68 -10.24 14.49 -18.25
N ASN A 69 -10.85 13.70 -19.13
CA ASN A 69 -11.63 12.51 -18.74
C ASN A 69 -10.75 11.46 -18.06
N VAL A 70 -9.53 11.23 -18.58
CA VAL A 70 -8.57 10.29 -17.95
C VAL A 70 -8.07 10.83 -16.61
N ALA A 71 -7.81 12.13 -16.51
CA ALA A 71 -7.42 12.76 -15.25
C ALA A 71 -8.50 12.61 -14.18
N ARG A 72 -9.77 12.80 -14.56
CA ARG A 72 -10.93 12.63 -13.68
C ARG A 72 -11.06 11.19 -13.22
N PHE A 73 -10.97 10.23 -14.13
CA PHE A 73 -10.96 8.80 -13.82
C PHE A 73 -9.88 8.46 -12.79
N LEU A 74 -8.62 8.83 -13.07
CA LEU A 74 -7.50 8.52 -12.17
C LEU A 74 -7.60 9.23 -10.81
N GLN A 75 -8.32 10.35 -10.72
CA GLN A 75 -8.61 11.03 -9.46
C GLN A 75 -9.68 10.30 -8.64
N GLN A 76 -10.59 9.57 -9.29
CA GLN A 76 -11.70 8.86 -8.66
C GLN A 76 -11.38 7.39 -8.34
N VAL A 77 -10.42 6.78 -9.04
CA VAL A 77 -9.98 5.41 -8.79
C VAL A 77 -9.47 5.25 -7.36
N ALA A 78 -10.06 4.31 -6.64
CA ALA A 78 -9.68 3.94 -5.29
C ALA A 78 -9.74 2.43 -5.14
N PHE A 79 -8.79 1.88 -4.39
CA PHE A 79 -8.72 0.45 -4.08
C PHE A 79 -8.73 0.29 -2.55
N ASP A 80 -9.49 -0.67 -2.05
CA ASP A 80 -9.41 -1.10 -0.66
C ASP A 80 -8.41 -2.26 -0.48
N ALA A 81 -8.07 -2.55 0.78
CA ALA A 81 -7.07 -3.55 1.10
C ALA A 81 -7.50 -4.97 0.70
N ASP A 82 -8.78 -5.31 0.84
CA ASP A 82 -9.29 -6.65 0.55
C ASP A 82 -9.24 -6.94 -0.96
N MET A 83 -9.63 -5.96 -1.78
CA MET A 83 -9.51 -6.00 -3.24
C MET A 83 -8.07 -6.20 -3.69
N LEU A 84 -7.12 -5.44 -3.12
CA LEU A 84 -5.71 -5.58 -3.46
C LEU A 84 -5.14 -6.92 -3.02
N ASN A 85 -5.48 -7.38 -1.81
CA ASN A 85 -5.02 -8.67 -1.28
C ASN A 85 -5.51 -9.83 -2.15
N GLU A 86 -6.76 -9.79 -2.60
CA GLU A 86 -7.31 -10.80 -3.51
C GLU A 86 -6.54 -10.83 -4.83
N TRP A 87 -6.27 -9.68 -5.44
CA TRP A 87 -5.50 -9.63 -6.69
C TRP A 87 -4.06 -10.13 -6.51
N ILE A 88 -3.40 -9.75 -5.42
CA ILE A 88 -2.05 -10.22 -5.09
C ILE A 88 -2.04 -11.74 -4.94
N TRP A 89 -3.05 -12.32 -4.30
CA TRP A 89 -3.17 -13.77 -4.16
C TRP A 89 -3.40 -14.46 -5.51
N GLN A 90 -4.35 -13.99 -6.31
CA GLN A 90 -4.66 -14.53 -7.64
C GLN A 90 -3.46 -14.50 -8.59
N ILE A 91 -2.68 -13.42 -8.56
CA ILE A 91 -1.52 -13.24 -9.43
C ILE A 91 -0.31 -13.97 -8.86
N GLY A 92 0.07 -13.66 -7.61
CA GLY A 92 1.32 -14.10 -7.01
C GLY A 92 1.30 -15.55 -6.52
N LYS A 93 0.16 -16.02 -5.99
CA LYS A 93 0.04 -17.39 -5.46
C LYS A 93 -0.54 -18.35 -6.48
N GLN A 94 -1.60 -17.94 -7.19
CA GLN A 94 -2.28 -18.79 -8.17
C GLN A 94 -1.71 -18.69 -9.59
N GLY A 95 -0.77 -17.77 -9.83
CA GLY A 95 -0.09 -17.65 -11.13
C GLY A 95 -0.99 -17.17 -12.27
N ARG A 96 -2.13 -16.53 -11.97
CA ARG A 96 -3.03 -16.02 -13.01
C ARG A 96 -2.42 -14.81 -13.71
N LYS A 97 -2.73 -14.66 -14.99
CA LYS A 97 -2.31 -13.50 -15.78
C LYS A 97 -2.99 -12.23 -15.23
N PRO A 98 -2.24 -11.15 -14.93
CA PRO A 98 -2.81 -9.91 -14.39
C PRO A 98 -3.98 -9.35 -15.23
N ALA A 99 -3.85 -9.35 -16.56
CA ALA A 99 -4.89 -8.87 -17.46
C ALA A 99 -6.20 -9.67 -17.36
N ALA A 100 -6.11 -10.98 -17.11
CA ALA A 100 -7.28 -11.83 -16.94
C ALA A 100 -7.99 -11.54 -15.61
N VAL A 101 -7.22 -11.40 -14.52
CA VAL A 101 -7.75 -11.02 -13.20
C VAL A 101 -8.44 -9.66 -13.26
N ALA A 102 -7.80 -8.66 -13.88
CA ALA A 102 -8.37 -7.32 -14.03
C ALA A 102 -9.66 -7.33 -14.88
N SER A 103 -9.66 -8.03 -16.03
CA SER A 103 -10.84 -8.09 -16.91
C SER A 103 -12.03 -8.77 -16.23
N GLU A 104 -11.79 -9.87 -15.51
CA GLU A 104 -12.84 -10.55 -14.75
C GLU A 104 -13.36 -9.68 -13.62
N TRP A 105 -12.45 -9.04 -12.86
CA TRP A 105 -12.84 -8.19 -11.75
C TRP A 105 -13.71 -7.00 -12.20
N VAL A 106 -13.34 -6.32 -13.29
CA VAL A 106 -14.14 -5.22 -13.85
C VAL A 106 -15.54 -5.69 -14.27
N LYS A 107 -15.66 -6.91 -14.82
CA LYS A 107 -16.95 -7.49 -15.20
C LYS A 107 -17.83 -7.83 -14.00
N THR A 108 -17.23 -8.25 -12.89
CA THR A 108 -17.97 -8.69 -11.68
C THR A 108 -18.21 -7.57 -10.68
N HIS A 109 -17.53 -6.42 -10.81
CA HIS A 109 -17.67 -5.25 -9.93
C HIS A 109 -18.09 -3.98 -10.67
N PRO A 110 -19.14 -4.02 -11.52
CA PRO A 110 -19.54 -2.87 -12.32
C PRO A 110 -19.94 -1.66 -11.47
N ASP A 111 -20.50 -1.88 -10.28
CA ASP A 111 -20.95 -0.78 -9.43
C ASP A 111 -19.78 0.02 -8.85
N ILE A 112 -18.67 -0.64 -8.49
CA ILE A 112 -17.45 0.05 -8.08
C ILE A 112 -16.86 0.82 -9.26
N VAL A 113 -16.76 0.18 -10.44
CA VAL A 113 -16.22 0.81 -11.64
C VAL A 113 -17.05 2.03 -12.07
N LYS A 114 -18.38 1.98 -11.92
CA LYS A 114 -19.25 3.15 -12.17
C LYS A 114 -18.90 4.33 -11.27
N THR A 115 -18.51 4.10 -10.01
CA THR A 115 -18.07 5.21 -9.14
C THR A 115 -16.80 5.88 -9.65
N TRP A 116 -15.89 5.12 -10.27
CA TRP A 116 -14.67 5.66 -10.88
C TRP A 116 -14.92 6.39 -12.21
N LEU A 117 -16.07 6.13 -12.84
CA LEU A 117 -16.48 6.74 -14.10
C LEU A 117 -17.56 7.83 -13.91
N ALA A 118 -17.91 8.14 -12.66
CA ALA A 118 -18.91 9.17 -12.36
C ALA A 118 -18.48 10.51 -12.95
N ASP A 119 -19.43 11.21 -13.58
CA ASP A 119 -19.21 12.52 -14.23
C ASP A 119 -18.15 12.50 -15.35
N ILE A 120 -17.92 11.33 -15.97
CA ILE A 120 -17.09 11.18 -17.17
C ILE A 120 -18.02 10.87 -18.35
N GLU A 121 -18.13 11.82 -19.28
CA GLU A 121 -18.89 11.61 -20.51
C GLU A 121 -18.14 10.66 -21.48
N PRO A 122 -18.86 9.78 -22.20
CA PRO A 122 -18.29 8.95 -23.27
C PRO A 122 -17.61 9.74 -24.39
#